data_AF-A0A429ZTS4-F1
#
_entry.id   AF-A0A429ZTS4-F1
#
_cell.length_a   1.000
_cell.length_b   1.000
_cell.length_c   1.000
_cell.angle_alpha   90.00
_cell.angle_beta   90.00
_cell.angle_gamma   90.00
#
_symmetry.space_group_name_H-M   'P 1'
#
loop_
_entity.id
_entity.type
_entity.pdbx_description
1 polymer ?
#
loop_
_entity_poly.entity_id
_entity_poly.type
_entity_poly.pdbx_seq_one_letter_code
_entity_poly.pdbx_strand_id
1 'polypeptide(L)' 'MKEKEQEYTQLIIESGDLSGALQGLGSFIFDKFTSTKIERTDLSALQGLVKAIEIMATKHADETEKLLG' A
#
# COMPACT_ATOMS: atom_id res chain seq x y z
N MET A 1 -20.97 -17.70 -9.38
CA MET A 1 -20.10 -17.30 -10.52
C MET A 1 -19.88 -15.80 -10.55
N LYS A 2 -20.94 -14.97 -10.56
CA LYS A 2 -20.80 -13.49 -10.51
C LYS A 2 -20.12 -12.95 -9.24
N GLU A 3 -20.36 -13.56 -8.08
CA GLU A 3 -19.74 -13.13 -6.82
C GLU A 3 -18.21 -13.32 -6.83
N LYS A 4 -17.72 -14.50 -7.23
CA LYS A 4 -16.28 -14.73 -7.40
C LYS A 4 -15.64 -13.76 -8.39
N GLU A 5 -16.32 -13.44 -9.49
CA GLU A 5 -15.83 -12.47 -10.48
C GLU A 5 -15.71 -11.05 -9.90
N GLN A 6 -16.65 -10.65 -9.04
CA GLN A 6 -16.56 -9.40 -8.28
C GLN A 6 -15.41 -9.43 -7.27
N GLU A 7 -15.19 -10.54 -6.56
CA GLU A 7 -14.08 -10.72 -5.62
C GLU A 7 -12.72 -10.64 -6.32
N TYR A 8 -12.56 -11.28 -7.49
CA TYR A 8 -11.33 -11.13 -8.30
C TYR A 8 -11.12 -9.70 -8.78
N THR A 9 -12.20 -9.02 -9.20
CA THR A 9 -12.12 -7.61 -9.62
C THR A 9 -11.66 -6.73 -8.46
N GLN A 10 -12.18 -6.96 -7.26
CA GLN A 10 -11.79 -6.23 -6.06
C GLN A 10 -10.30 -6.44 -5.73
N LEU A 11 -9.81 -7.68 -5.77
CA LEU A 11 -8.39 -7.97 -5.56
C LEU A 11 -7.50 -7.26 -6.59
N ILE A 12 -7.91 -7.21 -7.87
CA ILE A 12 -7.15 -6.49 -8.90
C ILE A 12 -7.08 -4.98 -8.59
N ILE A 13 -8.19 -4.38 -8.16
CA ILE A 13 -8.24 -2.97 -7.77
C ILE A 13 -7.30 -2.71 -6.59
N GLU A 14 -7.40 -3.52 -5.53
CA GLU A 14 -6.57 -3.39 -4.33
C GLU A 14 -5.07 -3.58 -4.61
N SER A 15 -4.73 -4.48 -5.54
CA SER A 15 -3.36 -4.64 -6.03
C SER A 15 -2.86 -3.36 -6.73
N GLY A 16 -3.72 -2.73 -7.52
CA GLY A 16 -3.45 -1.43 -8.13
C GLY A 16 -3.24 -0.32 -7.08
N ASP A 17 -4.10 -0.27 -6.06
CA ASP A 17 -3.99 0.69 -4.95
C ASP A 17 -2.69 0.49 -4.16
N LEU A 18 -2.29 -0.77 -3.91
CA LEU A 18 -1.01 -1.11 -3.27
C LEU A 18 0.18 -0.65 -4.11
N SER A 19 0.15 -0.89 -5.42
CA SER A 19 1.20 -0.40 -6.33
C SER A 19 1.28 1.12 -6.31
N GLY A 20 0.14 1.82 -6.33
CA GLY A 20 0.07 3.28 -6.22
C GLY A 20 0.63 3.79 -4.90
N ALA A 21 0.31 3.11 -3.78
CA ALA A 21 0.82 3.46 -2.46
C ALA A 21 2.34 3.30 -2.36
N LEU A 22 2.91 2.23 -2.94
CA LEU A 22 4.37 2.03 -3.01
C LEU A 22 5.05 3.10 -3.86
N GLN A 23 4.46 3.50 -4.99
CA GLN A 23 4.97 4.60 -5.80
C GLN A 23 4.90 5.94 -5.05
N GLY A 24 3.81 6.18 -4.32
CA GLY A 24 3.66 7.35 -3.45
C GLY A 24 4.72 7.39 -2.34
N LEU A 25 5.01 6.24 -1.72
CA LEU A 25 6.09 6.10 -0.73
C LEU A 25 7.46 6.44 -1.34
N GLY A 26 7.77 5.90 -2.52
CA GLY A 26 9.01 6.23 -3.23
C GLY A 26 9.13 7.73 -3.53
N SER A 27 8.04 8.34 -3.98
CA SER A 27 7.99 9.78 -4.26
C SER A 27 8.15 10.63 -3.00
N PHE A 28 7.52 10.23 -1.89
CA PHE A 28 7.65 10.89 -0.59
C PHE A 28 9.08 10.83 -0.06
N ILE A 29 9.71 9.65 -0.10
CA ILE A 29 11.11 9.48 0.29
C ILE A 29 12.00 10.36 -0.59
N PHE A 30 11.79 10.35 -1.90
CA PHE A 30 12.56 11.19 -2.81
C PHE A 30 12.41 12.68 -2.48
N ASP A 31 11.20 13.19 -2.28
CA ASP A 31 10.96 14.61 -1.99
C ASP A 31 11.51 15.04 -0.61
N LYS A 32 11.25 14.25 0.45
CA LYS A 32 11.56 14.64 1.82
C LYS A 32 12.95 14.25 2.29
N PHE A 33 13.52 13.15 1.77
CA PHE A 33 14.77 12.58 2.28
C PHE A 33 15.96 12.75 1.35
N THR A 34 15.79 13.39 0.18
CA THR A 34 16.93 13.91 -0.61
C THR A 34 17.33 15.33 -0.21
N SER A 35 16.52 16.00 0.61
CA SER A 35 16.84 17.29 1.23
C SER A 35 17.95 17.14 2.29
N THR A 36 18.81 18.14 2.44
CA THR A 36 19.86 18.19 3.47
C THR A 36 19.33 18.29 4.91
N LYS A 37 18.03 18.56 5.08
CA LYS A 37 17.39 18.69 6.39
C LYS A 37 16.10 17.87 6.43
N ILE A 38 16.17 16.73 7.11
CA ILE A 38 15.03 15.86 7.41
C ILE A 38 14.43 16.31 8.75
N GLU A 39 13.12 16.52 8.80
CA GLU A 39 12.43 16.87 10.03
C GLU A 39 11.88 15.63 10.74
N ARG A 40 11.72 15.72 12.07
CA ARG A 40 11.11 14.63 12.86
C ARG A 40 9.69 14.30 12.40
N THR A 41 8.97 15.32 11.91
CA THR A 41 7.64 15.19 11.30
C THR A 41 7.68 14.35 10.02
N ASP A 42 8.73 14.46 9.20
CA ASP A 42 8.90 13.63 8.00
C ASP A 42 9.12 12.16 8.37
N LEU A 43 9.90 11.88 9.43
CA LEU A 43 10.11 10.53 9.94
C LEU A 43 8.81 9.91 10.48
N SER A 44 8.03 10.68 11.26
CA SER A 44 6.72 10.23 11.76
C SER A 44 5.74 9.96 10.61
N ALA A 45 5.72 10.82 9.59
CA ALA A 45 4.88 10.65 8.40
C ALA A 45 5.29 9.40 7.60
N LEU A 46 6.60 9.19 7.41
CA LEU A 46 7.14 7.97 6.77
C LEU A 46 6.70 6.71 7.52
N GLN A 47 6.82 6.70 8.85
CA GLN A 47 6.42 5.57 9.67
C GLN A 47 4.92 5.29 9.56
N GLY A 48 4.09 6.33 9.56
CA GLY A 48 2.64 6.19 9.34
C GLY A 48 2.30 5.61 7.96
N LEU A 49 2.97 6.10 6.91
CA LEU A 49 2.77 5.64 5.53
C LEU A 49 3.19 4.18 5.34
N VAL A 50 4.35 3.79 5.86
CA VAL A 50 4.82 2.40 5.84
C VAL A 50 3.82 1.49 6.56
N LYS A 51 3.34 1.90 7.74
CA LYS A 51 2.36 1.11 8.50
C LYS A 51 1.04 0.92 7.74
N ALA A 52 0.57 1.97 7.05
CA ALA A 52 -0.64 1.88 6.24
C ALA A 52 -0.48 0.89 5.08
N ILE A 53 0.65 0.94 4.37
CA ILE A 53 0.97 0.02 3.28
C ILE A 53 1.06 -1.42 3.78
N GLU A 54 1.70 -1.66 4.93
CA GLU A 54 1.76 -3.00 5.55
C GLU A 54 0.36 -3.57 5.84
N ILE A 55 -0.54 -2.74 6.37
CA ILE A 55 -1.93 -3.15 6.65
C ILE A 55 -2.67 -3.49 5.35
N MET A 56 -2.53 -2.66 4.32
CA MET A 56 -3.12 -2.91 3.01
C MET A 56 -2.60 -4.22 2.40
N ALA A 57 -1.28 -4.45 2.47
CA ALA A 57 -0.66 -5.64 1.91
C ALA A 57 -1.10 -6.91 2.63
N THR A 58 -1.19 -6.85 3.97
CA THR A 58 -1.68 -7.96 4.79
C THR A 58 -3.14 -8.29 4.46
N LYS A 59 -4.02 -7.27 4.42
CA LYS A 59 -5.43 -7.46 4.06
C LYS A 59 -5.58 -8.11 2.69
N HIS A 60 -4.86 -7.59 1.70
CA HIS A 60 -4.91 -8.10 0.33
C HIS A 60 -4.42 -9.54 0.23
N ALA A 61 -3.36 -9.90 0.96
CA ALA A 61 -2.86 -11.27 1.04
C ALA A 61 -3.91 -12.22 1.67
N ASP A 62 -4.51 -11.82 2.80
CA ASP A 62 -5.55 -12.60 3.48
C ASP A 62 -6.78 -12.83 2.59
N GLU A 63 -7.20 -11.82 1.83
CA GLU A 63 -8.34 -11.91 0.92
C GLU A 63 -8.02 -12.76 -0.32
N THR A 64 -6.78 -12.67 -0.82
CA THR A 64 -6.29 -13.52 -1.90
C THR A 64 -6.26 -14.99 -1.48
N GLU A 65 -5.76 -15.29 -0.28
CA GLU A 65 -5.73 -16.65 0.26
C GLU A 65 -7.14 -17.23 0.41
N LYS A 66 -8.08 -16.47 0.95
CA LYS A 66 -9.50 -16.88 1.09
C LYS A 66 -10.18 -17.20 -0.25
N LEU A 67 -9.76 -16.53 -1.33
CA LEU A 67 -10.38 -16.71 -2.64
C LEU A 67 -9.79 -17.90 -3.42
N LEU A 68 -8.51 -18.20 -3.19
CA LEU A 68 -7.75 -19.24 -3.90
C LEU A 68 -7.67 -20.58 -3.15
N GLY A 69 -7.80 -20.56 -1.82
CA GLY A 69 -7.91 -21.75 -0.95
C GLY A 69 -9.33 -22.31 -0.89
#